data_AF-A0A415MBF6-F1
#
_entry.id   AF-A0A415MBF6-F1
#
_cell.length_a   1.000
_cell.length_b   1.000
_cell.length_c   1.000
_cell.angle_alpha   90.00
_cell.angle_beta   90.00
_cell.angle_gamma   90.00
#
_symmetry.space_group_name_H-M   'P 1'
#
loop_
_entity.id
_entity.type
_entity.pdbx_description
1 polymer ?
#
loop_
_entity_poly.entity_id
_entity_poly.type
_entity_poly.pdbx_seq_one_letter_code
_entity_poly.pdbx_strand_id
1 'polypeptide(L)'
;MTTNYLQMMIDSLNKKKDILTRIIALNEEQDKILSKPELDDNAFDANMKAKGDCIDGLDRLDEGFQSLFNRVRDAINANKEMYANEISIMKRLITEVTELGAKIEVQEARNKVKVEAMFRRERQEHKEAKRSASMAKSYYQNMSKMSNEPQFMDAKQ
;
A
#
# COMPACT_ATOMS: atom_id res chain seq x y z
N MET A 1 -4.77 -14.18 -28.94
CA MET A 1 -5.07 -12.92 -28.22
C MET A 1 -5.26 -13.14 -26.72
N THR A 2 -6.09 -14.10 -26.29
CA THR A 2 -6.32 -14.41 -24.86
C THR A 2 -5.06 -14.73 -24.07
N THR A 3 -4.12 -15.49 -24.64
CA THR A 3 -2.83 -15.80 -24.00
C THR A 3 -1.99 -14.55 -23.71
N ASN A 4 -2.03 -13.53 -24.58
CA ASN A 4 -1.32 -12.26 -24.36
C ASN A 4 -1.94 -11.49 -23.17
N TYR A 5 -3.26 -11.41 -23.10
CA TYR A 5 -3.95 -10.79 -21.97
C TYR A 5 -3.71 -11.53 -20.64
N LEU A 6 -3.68 -12.86 -20.64
CA LEU A 6 -3.31 -13.65 -19.45
C LEU A 6 -1.88 -13.35 -18.99
N GLN A 7 -0.94 -13.25 -19.92
CA GLN A 7 0.43 -12.86 -19.59
C GLN A 7 0.48 -11.44 -19.01
N MET A 8 -0.25 -10.47 -19.59
CA MET A 8 -0.35 -9.12 -19.03
C MET A 8 -0.95 -9.10 -17.61
N MET A 9 -1.91 -9.97 -17.32
CA MET A 9 -2.47 -10.12 -15.96
C MET A 9 -1.45 -10.69 -14.98
N ILE A 10 -0.68 -11.71 -15.39
CA ILE A 10 0.43 -12.26 -14.61
C ILE A 10 1.49 -11.17 -14.34
N ASP A 11 1.85 -10.40 -15.35
CA ASP A 11 2.81 -9.30 -15.22
C ASP A 11 2.28 -8.20 -14.28
N SER A 12 0.98 -7.91 -14.32
CA SER A 12 0.33 -6.98 -13.38
C SER A 12 0.44 -7.47 -11.93
N LEU A 13 0.18 -8.77 -11.68
CA LEU A 13 0.31 -9.36 -10.34
C LEU A 13 1.77 -9.35 -9.84
N ASN A 14 2.74 -9.63 -10.71
CA ASN A 14 4.16 -9.52 -10.35
C ASN A 14 4.54 -8.08 -9.98
N LYS A 15 4.10 -7.08 -10.76
CA LYS A 15 4.32 -5.67 -10.43
C LYS A 15 3.66 -5.29 -9.11
N LYS A 16 2.44 -5.79 -8.84
CA LYS A 16 1.74 -5.57 -7.57
C LYS A 16 2.56 -6.13 -6.40
N LYS A 17 3.10 -7.34 -6.55
CA LYS A 17 4.01 -7.97 -5.57
C LYS A 17 5.27 -7.13 -5.32
N ASP A 18 5.88 -6.59 -6.36
CA ASP A 18 7.07 -5.74 -6.24
C ASP A 18 6.76 -4.44 -5.47
N ILE A 19 5.63 -3.79 -5.78
CA ILE A 19 5.18 -2.59 -5.07
C ILE A 19 4.88 -2.89 -3.60
N LEU A 20 4.20 -4.01 -3.29
CA LEU A 20 3.93 -4.40 -1.91
C LEU A 20 5.23 -4.71 -1.14
N THR A 21 6.20 -5.36 -1.79
CA THR A 21 7.53 -5.59 -1.21
C THR A 21 8.25 -4.26 -0.94
N ARG A 22 8.10 -3.27 -1.82
CA ARG A 22 8.62 -1.92 -1.59
C ARG A 22 7.94 -1.24 -0.40
N ILE A 23 6.62 -1.36 -0.24
CA ILE A 23 5.91 -0.82 0.92
C ILE A 23 6.42 -1.45 2.22
N ILE A 24 6.65 -2.76 2.25
CA ILE A 24 7.25 -3.44 3.42
C ILE A 24 8.60 -2.82 3.79
N ALA A 25 9.47 -2.59 2.81
CA ALA A 25 10.76 -1.95 3.06
C ALA A 25 10.61 -0.50 3.54
N LEU A 26 9.66 0.25 3.00
CA LEU A 26 9.33 1.61 3.45
C LEU A 26 8.78 1.62 4.88
N ASN A 27 8.04 0.58 5.30
CA ASN A 27 7.54 0.45 6.66
C ASN A 27 8.67 0.20 7.65
N GLU A 28 9.63 -0.64 7.28
CA GLU A 28 10.85 -0.87 8.07
C GLU A 28 11.73 0.39 8.15
N GLU A 29 11.81 1.16 7.07
CA GLU A 29 12.50 2.46 7.07
C GLU A 29 11.80 3.48 7.98
N GLN A 30 10.48 3.58 7.89
CA GLN A 30 9.68 4.44 8.76
C GLN A 30 9.89 4.09 10.23
N ASP A 31 9.91 2.79 10.57
CA ASP A 31 10.17 2.31 11.93
C ASP A 31 11.53 2.79 12.46
N LYS A 32 12.57 2.74 11.61
CA LYS A 32 13.91 3.24 11.95
C LYS A 32 13.93 4.76 12.13
N ILE A 33 13.25 5.51 11.25
CA ILE A 33 13.14 6.97 11.35
C ILE A 33 12.48 7.36 12.68
N LEU A 34 11.37 6.69 13.04
CA LEU A 34 10.60 6.97 14.24
C LEU A 34 11.27 6.50 15.54
N SER A 35 12.25 5.61 15.46
CA SER A 35 12.98 5.09 16.62
C SER A 35 14.20 5.96 17.00
N LYS A 36 14.51 7.00 16.22
CA LYS A 36 15.60 7.94 16.54
C LYS A 36 15.20 8.90 17.68
N PRO A 37 16.16 9.36 18.50
CA PRO A 37 15.90 10.35 19.56
C PRO A 37 15.36 11.68 19.03
N GLU A 38 15.83 12.09 17.86
CA GLU A 38 15.37 13.26 17.10
C GLU A 38 14.81 12.80 15.75
N LEU A 39 13.69 13.40 15.35
CA LEU A 39 13.03 13.08 14.10
C LEU A 39 13.73 13.76 12.93
N ASP A 40 14.07 12.94 11.93
CA ASP A 40 14.49 13.43 10.63
C ASP A 40 13.26 13.64 9.76
N ASP A 41 12.78 14.87 9.74
CA ASP A 41 11.57 15.26 9.02
C ASP A 41 11.66 15.03 7.52
N ASN A 42 12.80 15.38 6.92
CA ASN A 42 12.98 15.21 5.50
C ASN A 42 12.92 13.72 5.13
N ALA A 43 13.53 12.86 5.96
CA ALA A 43 13.43 11.41 5.77
C ALA A 43 12.00 10.91 5.98
N PHE A 44 11.28 11.41 6.99
CA PHE A 44 9.89 11.01 7.24
C PHE A 44 8.97 11.42 6.07
N ASP A 45 9.03 12.67 5.62
CA ASP A 45 8.22 13.18 4.52
C ASP A 45 8.57 12.48 3.19
N ALA A 46 9.84 12.22 2.92
CA ALA A 46 10.27 11.44 1.75
C ALA A 46 9.72 10.00 1.80
N ASN A 47 9.76 9.36 2.97
CA ASN A 47 9.19 8.03 3.18
C ASN A 47 7.67 8.03 2.95
N MET A 48 6.96 9.03 3.48
CA MET A 48 5.51 9.19 3.25
C MET A 48 5.19 9.41 1.78
N LYS A 49 5.93 10.29 1.10
CA LYS A 49 5.72 10.51 -0.33
C LYS A 49 5.94 9.22 -1.13
N ALA A 50 7.01 8.47 -0.85
CA ALA A 50 7.29 7.21 -1.52
C ALA A 50 6.20 6.15 -1.29
N LYS A 51 5.63 6.08 -0.08
CA LYS A 51 4.46 5.22 0.19
C LYS A 51 3.24 5.66 -0.61
N GLY A 52 2.96 6.96 -0.67
CA GLY A 52 1.88 7.53 -1.49
C GLY A 52 2.01 7.14 -2.96
N ASP A 53 3.21 7.29 -3.53
CA ASP A 53 3.51 6.91 -4.93
C ASP A 53 3.30 5.40 -5.17
N CYS A 54 3.59 4.55 -4.17
CA CYS A 54 3.31 3.11 -4.23
C CYS A 54 1.80 2.81 -4.23
N ILE A 55 1.03 3.46 -3.35
CA ILE A 55 -0.43 3.26 -3.24
C ILE A 55 -1.11 3.66 -4.55
N ASP A 56 -0.78 4.83 -5.10
CA ASP A 56 -1.31 5.29 -6.38
C ASP A 56 -0.94 4.31 -7.52
N GLY A 57 0.22 3.63 -7.41
CA GLY A 57 0.63 2.56 -8.31
C GLY A 57 -0.21 1.28 -8.17
N LEU A 58 -0.56 0.88 -6.95
CA LEU A 58 -1.43 -0.27 -6.68
C LEU A 58 -2.83 -0.04 -7.27
N ASP A 59 -3.42 1.15 -7.05
CA ASP A 59 -4.75 1.49 -7.55
C ASP A 59 -4.83 1.35 -9.09
N ARG A 60 -3.82 1.88 -9.79
CA ARG A 60 -3.73 1.78 -11.26
C ARG A 60 -3.58 0.33 -11.75
N LEU A 61 -2.79 -0.48 -11.04
CA LEU A 61 -2.64 -1.91 -11.38
C LEU A 61 -3.95 -2.66 -11.19
N ASP A 62 -4.70 -2.36 -10.13
CA ASP A 62 -5.98 -3.01 -9.84
C ASP A 62 -7.06 -2.63 -10.85
N GLU A 63 -7.16 -1.36 -11.24
CA GLU A 63 -8.02 -0.92 -12.33
C GLU A 63 -7.69 -1.61 -13.65
N GLY A 64 -6.40 -1.66 -14.01
CA GLY A 64 -5.92 -2.31 -15.23
C GLY A 64 -6.17 -3.81 -15.22
N PHE A 65 -5.93 -4.48 -14.09
CA PHE A 65 -6.17 -5.91 -13.91
C PHE A 65 -7.66 -6.24 -14.05
N GLN A 66 -8.54 -5.48 -13.42
CA GLN A 66 -9.98 -5.69 -13.49
C GLN A 66 -10.51 -5.53 -14.92
N SER A 67 -10.03 -4.52 -15.64
CA SER A 67 -10.36 -4.29 -17.05
C SER A 67 -9.93 -5.47 -17.93
N LEU A 68 -8.70 -5.98 -17.74
CA LEU A 68 -8.20 -7.14 -18.47
C LEU A 68 -9.01 -8.40 -18.14
N PHE A 69 -9.25 -8.68 -16.86
CA PHE A 69 -10.00 -9.85 -16.40
C PHE A 69 -11.40 -9.88 -17.02
N ASN A 70 -12.13 -8.77 -16.98
CA ASN A 70 -13.47 -8.66 -17.56
C ASN A 70 -13.49 -9.03 -19.06
N ARG A 71 -12.42 -8.73 -19.81
CA ARG A 71 -12.32 -9.04 -21.24
C ARG A 71 -12.03 -10.52 -21.52
N VAL A 72 -11.30 -11.20 -20.64
CA VAL A 72 -10.85 -12.58 -20.89
C VAL A 72 -11.65 -13.63 -20.12
N ARG A 73 -12.42 -13.25 -19.11
CA ARG A 73 -13.13 -14.17 -18.21
C ARG A 73 -13.97 -15.21 -18.95
N ASP A 74 -14.74 -14.79 -19.95
CA ASP A 74 -15.65 -15.69 -20.67
C ASP A 74 -14.88 -16.66 -21.57
N ALA A 75 -13.80 -16.19 -22.21
CA ALA A 75 -12.90 -17.02 -23.01
C ALA A 75 -12.15 -18.06 -22.14
N ILE A 76 -11.71 -17.66 -20.94
CA ILE A 76 -11.09 -18.58 -19.97
C ILE A 76 -12.10 -19.64 -19.53
N ASN A 77 -13.34 -19.24 -19.21
CA ASN A 77 -14.36 -20.16 -18.75
C ASN A 77 -14.78 -21.19 -19.81
N ALA A 78 -14.76 -20.80 -21.08
CA ALA A 78 -15.07 -21.70 -22.19
C ALA A 78 -13.98 -22.75 -22.44
N ASN A 79 -12.71 -22.45 -22.13
CA ASN A 79 -11.56 -23.33 -22.42
C ASN A 79 -10.57 -23.39 -21.25
N LYS A 80 -11.04 -23.77 -20.06
CA LYS A 80 -10.23 -23.76 -18.83
C LYS A 80 -8.98 -24.62 -18.91
N GLU A 81 -9.06 -25.79 -19.55
CA GLU A 81 -7.93 -26.73 -19.68
C GLU A 81 -6.77 -26.12 -20.47
N MET A 82 -7.09 -25.34 -21.52
CA MET A 82 -6.09 -24.68 -22.36
C MET A 82 -5.25 -23.66 -21.56
N TYR A 83 -5.84 -23.03 -20.54
CA TYR A 83 -5.21 -21.97 -19.75
C TYR A 83 -4.85 -22.42 -18.33
N ALA A 84 -4.81 -23.74 -18.08
CA ALA A 84 -4.65 -24.28 -16.74
C ALA A 84 -3.35 -23.81 -16.06
N ASN A 85 -2.26 -23.68 -16.83
CA ASN A 85 -0.98 -23.22 -16.32
C ASN A 85 -1.03 -21.75 -15.89
N GLU A 86 -1.52 -20.85 -16.75
CA GLU A 86 -1.65 -19.42 -16.47
C GLU A 86 -2.59 -19.17 -15.28
N ILE A 87 -3.70 -19.90 -15.21
CA ILE A 87 -4.63 -19.84 -14.07
C ILE A 87 -3.93 -20.26 -12.78
N SER A 88 -3.13 -21.33 -12.81
CA SER A 88 -2.37 -21.80 -11.65
C SER A 88 -1.37 -20.75 -11.16
N ILE A 89 -0.61 -20.15 -12.09
CA ILE A 89 0.34 -19.07 -11.80
C ILE A 89 -0.38 -17.86 -11.18
N MET A 90 -1.48 -17.41 -11.77
CA MET A 90 -2.25 -16.28 -11.24
C MET A 90 -2.78 -16.56 -9.83
N LYS A 91 -3.31 -17.76 -9.56
CA LYS A 91 -3.78 -18.14 -8.22
C LYS A 91 -2.67 -18.07 -7.17
N ARG A 92 -1.48 -18.60 -7.51
CA ARG A 92 -0.31 -18.51 -6.65
C ARG A 92 0.06 -17.05 -6.37
N LEU A 93 0.18 -16.24 -7.42
CA LEU A 93 0.55 -14.82 -7.28
C LEU A 93 -0.48 -14.02 -6.48
N ILE A 94 -1.79 -14.27 -6.66
CA ILE A 94 -2.84 -13.66 -5.85
C ILE A 94 -2.64 -14.00 -4.37
N THR A 95 -2.34 -15.26 -4.06
CA THR A 95 -2.08 -15.70 -2.68
C THR A 95 -0.87 -14.96 -2.09
N GLU A 96 0.25 -14.90 -2.82
CA GLU A 96 1.45 -14.19 -2.39
C GLU A 96 1.18 -12.69 -2.17
N VAL A 97 0.42 -12.05 -3.07
CA VAL A 97 0.01 -10.64 -2.95
C VAL A 97 -0.84 -10.42 -1.70
N THR A 98 -1.79 -11.32 -1.42
CA THR A 98 -2.63 -11.26 -0.21
C THR A 98 -1.81 -11.40 1.08
N GLU A 99 -0.86 -12.33 1.11
CA GLU A 99 0.04 -12.51 2.25
C GLU A 99 0.91 -11.27 2.52
N LEU A 100 1.42 -10.63 1.47
CA LEU A 100 2.15 -9.37 1.59
C LEU A 100 1.26 -8.24 2.12
N GLY A 101 0.00 -8.17 1.68
CA GLY A 101 -0.98 -7.22 2.19
C GLY A 101 -1.19 -7.36 3.70
N ALA A 102 -1.42 -8.59 4.18
CA ALA A 102 -1.57 -8.86 5.61
C ALA A 102 -0.31 -8.48 6.41
N LYS A 103 0.89 -8.72 5.84
CA LYS A 103 2.15 -8.30 6.48
C LYS A 103 2.26 -6.77 6.59
N ILE A 104 1.86 -6.04 5.54
CA ILE A 104 1.86 -4.57 5.52
C ILE A 104 0.91 -4.03 6.60
N GLU A 105 -0.30 -4.58 6.72
CA GLU A 105 -1.27 -4.16 7.75
C GLU A 105 -0.70 -4.27 9.17
N VAL A 106 -0.04 -5.38 9.48
CA VAL A 106 0.62 -5.58 10.78
C VAL A 106 1.75 -4.56 11.01
N GLN A 107 2.55 -4.26 9.98
CA GLN A 107 3.62 -3.28 10.08
C GLN A 107 3.09 -1.84 10.24
N GLU A 108 2.06 -1.46 9.47
CA GLU A 108 1.44 -0.14 9.58
C GLU A 108 0.77 0.06 10.94
N ALA A 109 0.11 -0.95 11.49
CA ALA A 109 -0.46 -0.87 12.83
C ALA A 109 0.61 -0.56 13.90
N ARG A 110 1.80 -1.16 13.78
CA ARG A 110 2.95 -0.88 14.68
C ARG A 110 3.50 0.53 14.47
N ASN A 111 3.70 0.92 13.21
CA ASN A 111 4.22 2.24 12.88
C ASN A 111 3.26 3.36 13.29
N LYS A 112 1.95 3.14 13.17
CA LYS A 112 0.91 4.09 13.60
C LYS A 112 1.05 4.47 15.07
N VAL A 113 1.26 3.48 15.94
CA VAL A 113 1.50 3.73 17.38
C VAL A 113 2.73 4.62 17.59
N LYS A 114 3.82 4.38 16.86
CA LYS A 114 5.04 5.19 16.94
C LYS A 114 4.85 6.60 16.40
N VAL A 115 4.13 6.77 15.30
CA VAL A 115 3.80 8.08 14.71
C VAL A 115 2.93 8.89 15.67
N GLU A 116 1.92 8.28 16.27
CA GLU A 116 1.05 8.95 17.25
C GLU A 116 1.83 9.39 18.50
N ALA A 117 2.73 8.54 19.01
CA ALA A 117 3.61 8.89 20.12
C ALA A 117 4.56 10.04 19.78
N MET A 118 5.14 10.01 18.58
CA MET A 118 6.00 11.08 18.07
C MET A 118 5.24 12.41 18.01
N PHE A 119 4.03 12.44 17.43
CA PHE A 119 3.25 13.67 17.36
C PHE A 119 2.83 14.20 18.74
N ARG A 120 2.59 13.31 19.72
CA ARG A 120 2.33 13.74 21.10
C ARG A 120 3.55 14.41 21.72
N ARG A 121 4.74 13.83 21.54
CA ARG A 121 6.01 14.38 22.04
C ARG A 121 6.32 15.74 21.43
N GLU A 122 6.24 15.86 20.11
CA GLU A 122 6.52 17.11 19.39
C GLU A 122 5.60 18.27 19.85
N ARG A 123 4.31 17.98 20.12
CA ARG A 123 3.37 18.97 20.68
C ARG A 123 3.71 19.40 22.11
N GLN A 124 4.18 18.48 22.95
CA GLN A 124 4.56 18.77 24.34
C GLN A 124 5.87 19.57 24.43
N GLU A 125 6.80 19.33 23.51
CA GLU A 125 8.09 20.02 23.46
C GLU A 125 7.98 21.45 22.88
N HIS A 126 6.77 21.96 22.60
CA HIS A 126 6.53 23.26 21.95
C HIS A 126 7.32 23.48 20.65
N LYS A 127 7.71 22.40 19.97
CA LYS A 127 8.31 22.48 18.62
C LYS A 127 7.27 23.01 17.64
N GLU A 128 7.74 23.64 16.57
CA GLU A 128 6.92 24.44 15.63
C GLU A 128 5.58 23.77 15.27
N ALA A 129 4.47 24.31 15.78
CA ALA A 129 3.13 23.75 15.61
C ALA A 129 2.74 23.55 14.13
N LYS A 130 3.28 24.42 13.24
CA LYS A 130 3.06 24.36 11.79
C LYS A 130 3.72 23.13 11.15
N ARG A 131 4.90 22.73 11.63
CA ARG A 131 5.68 21.58 11.14
C ARG A 131 4.98 20.26 11.48
N SER A 132 4.59 20.10 12.75
CA SER A 132 3.80 18.95 13.22
C SER A 132 2.48 18.76 12.46
N ALA A 133 1.79 19.85 12.13
CA ALA A 133 0.52 19.80 11.40
C ALA A 133 0.68 19.29 9.95
N SER A 134 1.75 19.70 9.25
CA SER A 134 2.03 19.26 7.88
C SER A 134 2.32 17.76 7.81
N MET A 135 3.17 17.26 8.70
CA MET A 135 3.52 15.83 8.77
C MET A 135 2.34 14.95 9.15
N ALA A 136 1.50 15.42 10.09
CA ALA A 136 0.26 14.72 10.43
C ALA A 136 -0.65 14.61 9.21
N LYS A 137 -0.79 15.70 8.45
CA LYS A 137 -1.60 15.71 7.23
C LYS A 137 -1.09 14.70 6.19
N SER A 138 0.20 14.70 5.87
CA SER A 138 0.76 13.77 4.87
C SER A 138 0.59 12.31 5.31
N TYR A 139 0.83 12.01 6.59
CA TYR A 139 0.64 10.68 7.15
C TYR A 139 -0.82 10.21 7.05
N TYR A 140 -1.77 11.01 7.54
CA TYR A 140 -3.19 10.64 7.51
C TYR A 140 -3.74 10.54 6.09
N GLN A 141 -3.27 11.37 5.15
CA GLN A 141 -3.65 11.28 3.74
C GLN A 141 -3.26 9.95 3.11
N ASN A 142 -2.06 9.44 3.40
CA ASN A 142 -1.64 8.14 2.90
C ASN A 142 -2.38 7.00 3.60
N MET A 143 -2.55 7.11 4.92
CA MET A 143 -3.23 6.09 5.70
C MET A 143 -4.70 5.94 5.30
N SER A 144 -5.39 7.05 4.98
CA SER A 144 -6.77 7.01 4.50
C SER A 144 -6.90 6.35 3.13
N LYS A 145 -5.85 6.40 2.29
CA LYS A 145 -5.84 5.67 1.01
C LYS A 145 -5.59 4.17 1.21
N MET A 146 -4.85 3.79 2.25
CA MET A 146 -4.59 2.39 2.59
C MET A 146 -5.76 1.73 3.33
N SER A 147 -6.44 2.46 4.20
CA SER A 147 -7.62 2.04 4.94
C SER A 147 -8.85 2.51 4.17
N ASN A 148 -9.39 1.65 3.28
CA ASN A 148 -10.72 1.83 2.72
C ASN A 148 -11.78 1.60 3.82
N GLU A 149 -11.84 2.50 4.79
CA GLU A 149 -12.76 2.47 5.92
C GLU A 149 -13.52 3.82 5.98
N PRO A 150 -14.86 3.83 6.13
CA PRO A 150 -15.65 5.05 5.99
C PRO A 150 -15.23 6.08 7.04
N GLN A 151 -14.59 7.17 6.60
CA GLN A 151 -14.27 8.29 7.47
C GLN A 151 -15.54 9.12 7.76
N PHE A 152 -16.44 8.54 8.54
CA PHE A 152 -17.27 9.28 9.47
C PHE A 152 -16.81 8.91 10.88
N MET A 153 -15.74 9.57 11.33
CA MET A 153 -15.51 9.73 12.77
C MET A 153 -15.68 11.21 13.09
N ASP A 154 -16.96 11.51 13.32
CA ASP A 154 -17.53 12.45 14.27
C ASP A 154 -16.69 13.72 14.56
N ALA A 155 -17.09 14.80 13.91
CA ALA A 155 -16.84 16.14 14.43
C ALA A 155 -17.68 16.35 15.71
N LYS A 156 -17.17 15.92 16.87
CA LYS A 156 -17.70 16.23 18.21
C LYS A 156 -16.52 16.20 19.20
N GLN A 157 -16.29 17.18 20.06
CA GLN A 157 -17.05 18.32 20.60
C GLN A 157 -16.08 19.44 20.97
#